data_AF-A0A1G2Y7H2-F1
#
_entry.id   AF-A0A1G2Y7H2-F1
#
_cell.length_a   1.000
_cell.length_b   1.000
_cell.length_c   1.000
_cell.angle_alpha   90.00
_cell.angle_beta   90.00
_cell.angle_gamma   90.00
#
_symmetry.space_group_name_H-M   'P 1'
#
loop_
_entity.id
_entity.type
_entity.pdbx_description
1 polymer ?
#
loop_
_entity_poly.entity_id
_entity_poly.type
_entity_poly.pdbx_seq_one_letter_code
_entity_poly.pdbx_strand_id
1 'polypeptide(L)'
;MRSLSNQQKQLLFDYCIGLTSPEETAQAEALISSNEEAAELYTKLKSNISPLESIKPQTCPDNLAERTIWRLNNLANSSQNRLEQLIAAETTRKVASQSGFWGKRMAVAAVFLIVGAVCIGSYNSIVTGYARQKSERQQCQMQLRQIWQALNNYSSDYDGNLPTLAAAAGEPWWKVGYQGKENHSNTRPIWLLAKNNYIKPADFICPGSSKGKTLQLDASQVQNLSDFPGREYMTYSFKISCSSSASGKLVCRKVLMADLSPLFEELPRDYSGSFRLHLTKDLLTRNSINHKRRGQNVLFGDGRVEFIKTRFTNLLEDDIFTLRDTDIYQGCELPSCENDFFLAP
;
A
#
# COMPACT_ATOMS: atom_id res chain seq x y z
N MET A 1 22.94 38.83 -15.27
CA MET A 1 22.64 38.25 -13.94
C MET A 1 22.94 36.77 -13.98
N ARG A 2 23.59 36.20 -12.94
CA ARG A 2 23.83 34.75 -12.87
C ARG A 2 22.58 34.09 -12.33
N SER A 3 21.97 33.21 -13.12
CA SER A 3 20.80 32.44 -12.74
C SER A 3 21.10 31.53 -11.54
N LEU A 4 20.13 31.37 -10.64
CA LEU A 4 20.26 30.45 -9.50
C LEU A 4 20.44 28.99 -9.94
N SER A 5 21.39 28.29 -9.29
CA SER A 5 21.54 26.84 -9.45
C SER A 5 20.41 26.07 -8.78
N ASN A 6 20.22 24.79 -9.15
CA ASN A 6 19.22 23.95 -8.51
C ASN A 6 19.49 23.73 -7.01
N GLN A 7 20.76 23.66 -6.61
CA GLN A 7 21.14 23.55 -5.20
C GLN A 7 20.78 24.82 -4.41
N GLN A 8 20.99 26.00 -5.02
CA GLN A 8 20.60 27.28 -4.42
C GLN A 8 19.08 27.41 -4.28
N LYS A 9 18.31 26.94 -5.26
CA LYS A 9 16.84 26.91 -5.19
C LYS A 9 16.35 25.97 -4.09
N GLN A 10 16.97 24.80 -3.95
CA GLN A 10 16.65 23.85 -2.88
C GLN A 10 16.97 24.42 -1.50
N LEU A 11 18.14 25.04 -1.34
CA LEU A 11 18.54 25.71 -0.09
C LEU A 11 17.52 26.78 0.34
N LEU A 12 17.05 27.61 -0.60
CA LEU A 12 16.03 28.64 -0.34
C LEU A 12 14.68 28.03 0.04
N PHE A 13 14.29 26.90 -0.56
CA PHE A 13 13.08 26.18 -0.20
C PHE A 13 13.16 25.62 1.22
N ASP A 14 14.26 24.92 1.55
CA ASP A 14 14.46 24.31 2.86
C ASP A 14 14.52 25.36 3.98
N TYR A 15 15.12 26.52 3.69
CA TYR A 15 15.12 27.68 4.59
C TYR A 15 13.71 28.21 4.85
N CYS A 16 12.86 28.32 3.82
CA CYS A 16 11.48 28.79 3.97
C CYS A 16 10.60 27.90 4.85
N ILE A 17 10.89 26.60 4.96
CA ILE A 17 10.12 25.64 5.77
C ILE A 17 10.81 25.23 7.08
N GLY A 18 11.92 25.88 7.43
CA GLY A 18 12.63 25.66 8.69
C GLY A 18 13.34 24.30 8.79
N LEU A 19 13.82 23.76 7.65
CA LEU A 19 14.54 22.49 7.60
C LEU A 19 16.07 22.64 7.47
N THR A 20 16.59 23.86 7.48
CA THR A 20 18.03 24.14 7.37
C THR A 20 18.77 23.92 8.69
N SER A 21 20.00 23.42 8.57
CA SER A 21 21.00 23.52 9.65
C SER A 21 21.41 24.99 9.89
N PRO A 22 22.11 25.30 11.01
CA PRO A 22 22.59 26.66 11.26
C PRO A 22 23.54 27.19 10.15
N GLU A 23 24.36 26.31 9.57
CA GLU A 23 25.29 26.67 8.50
C GLU A 23 24.56 26.98 7.19
N GLU A 24 23.57 26.16 6.83
CA GLU A 24 22.73 26.37 5.65
C GLU A 24 21.84 27.61 5.78
N THR A 25 21.39 27.92 7.00
CA THR A 25 20.63 29.14 7.30
C THR A 25 21.47 30.39 6.98
N ALA A 26 22.72 30.43 7.46
CA ALA A 26 23.62 31.54 7.18
C ALA A 26 23.93 31.66 5.67
N GLN A 27 24.06 30.53 4.97
CA GLN A 27 24.28 30.52 3.52
C GLN A 27 23.04 31.02 2.75
N ALA A 28 21.84 30.63 3.16
CA ALA A 28 20.59 31.10 2.57
C ALA A 28 20.40 32.61 2.76
N GLU A 29 20.67 33.13 3.95
CA GLU A 29 20.59 34.57 4.27
C GLU A 29 21.60 35.39 3.47
N ALA A 30 22.84 34.90 3.36
CA ALA A 30 23.86 35.53 2.53
C ALA A 30 23.46 35.52 1.04
N LEU A 31 22.86 34.43 0.55
CA LEU A 31 22.40 34.30 -0.83
C LEU A 31 21.22 35.24 -1.12
N ILE A 32 20.24 35.34 -0.23
CA ILE A 32 19.11 36.28 -0.32
C ILE A 32 19.61 37.72 -0.35
N SER A 33 20.62 38.05 0.47
CA SER A 33 21.16 39.41 0.57
C SER A 33 22.02 39.81 -0.63
N SER A 34 22.61 38.85 -1.34
CA SER A 34 23.59 39.10 -2.41
C SER A 34 23.04 38.85 -3.83
N ASN A 35 21.87 38.22 -3.97
CA ASN A 35 21.26 37.88 -5.26
C ASN A 35 19.78 38.27 -5.33
N GLU A 36 19.44 39.17 -6.25
CA GLU A 36 18.08 39.68 -6.45
C GLU A 36 17.08 38.58 -6.85
N GLU A 37 17.50 37.60 -7.67
CA GLU A 37 16.65 36.45 -8.02
C GLU A 37 16.37 35.55 -6.80
N ALA A 38 17.34 35.42 -5.88
CA ALA A 38 17.16 34.68 -4.63
C ALA A 38 16.16 35.38 -3.71
N ALA A 39 16.25 36.70 -3.60
CA ALA A 39 15.32 37.51 -2.81
C ALA A 39 13.90 37.41 -3.36
N GLU A 40 13.71 37.52 -4.68
CA GLU A 40 12.39 37.35 -5.31
C GLU A 40 11.81 35.95 -5.09
N LEU A 41 12.63 34.91 -5.25
CA LEU A 41 12.20 33.53 -5.05
C LEU A 41 11.80 33.28 -3.60
N TYR A 42 12.59 33.77 -2.64
CA TYR A 42 12.27 33.70 -1.21
C TYR A 42 10.95 34.37 -0.88
N THR A 43 10.73 35.60 -1.38
CA THR A 43 9.47 36.33 -1.14
C THR A 43 8.26 35.59 -1.73
N LYS A 44 8.39 35.02 -2.93
CA LYS A 44 7.34 34.19 -3.54
C LYS A 44 7.07 32.94 -2.72
N LEU A 45 8.09 32.20 -2.32
CA LEU A 45 7.93 30.99 -1.49
C LEU A 45 7.26 31.31 -0.15
N LYS A 46 7.74 32.33 0.55
CA LYS A 46 7.19 32.77 1.83
C LYS A 46 5.70 33.13 1.71
N SER A 47 5.33 33.92 0.69
CA SER A 47 3.93 34.29 0.45
C SER A 47 2.99 33.10 0.22
N ASN A 48 3.49 32.02 -0.40
CA ASN A 48 2.70 30.80 -0.64
C ASN A 48 2.59 29.89 0.59
N ILE A 49 3.55 29.97 1.52
CA ILE A 49 3.62 29.11 2.71
C ILE A 49 2.97 29.78 3.92
N SER A 50 3.00 31.11 4.03
CA SER A 50 2.38 31.86 5.14
C SER A 50 0.91 31.49 5.43
N PRO A 51 0.05 31.14 4.46
CA PRO A 51 -1.31 30.66 4.76
C PRO A 51 -1.33 29.40 5.65
N LEU A 52 -0.32 28.53 5.56
CA LEU A 52 -0.23 27.30 6.35
C LEU A 52 0.10 27.57 7.83
N GLU A 53 0.72 28.71 8.16
CA GLU A 53 0.99 29.11 9.55
C GLU A 53 -0.29 29.40 10.33
N SER A 54 -1.38 29.72 9.64
CA SER A 54 -2.70 29.98 10.23
C SER A 54 -3.48 28.71 10.59
N ILE A 55 -2.99 27.53 10.18
CA ILE A 55 -3.64 26.26 10.47
C ILE A 55 -3.46 25.96 11.96
N LYS A 56 -4.53 26.15 12.73
CA LYS A 56 -4.54 25.79 14.15
C LYS A 56 -4.21 24.30 14.31
N PRO A 57 -3.24 23.95 15.17
CA PRO A 57 -3.02 22.55 15.54
C PRO A 57 -4.34 21.96 16.04
N GLN A 58 -4.72 20.78 15.53
CA GLN A 58 -5.85 20.07 16.11
C GLN A 58 -5.57 19.81 17.59
N THR A 59 -6.56 20.05 18.44
CA THR A 59 -6.49 19.73 19.87
C THR A 59 -6.22 18.24 20.04
N CYS A 60 -5.17 17.93 20.79
CA CYS A 60 -4.85 16.56 21.19
C CYS A 60 -6.09 15.94 21.87
N PRO A 61 -6.59 14.78 21.43
CA PRO A 61 -7.75 14.15 22.07
C PRO A 61 -7.47 13.85 23.56
N ASP A 62 -8.39 14.19 24.45
CA ASP A 62 -8.22 14.05 25.91
C ASP A 62 -7.89 12.61 26.34
N ASN A 63 -8.44 11.64 25.62
CA ASN A 63 -8.21 10.21 25.88
C ASN A 63 -6.91 9.67 25.28
N LEU A 64 -6.09 10.48 24.61
CA LEU A 64 -4.84 10.00 24.00
C LEU A 64 -3.89 9.47 25.07
N ALA A 65 -3.75 10.20 26.19
CA ALA A 65 -2.93 9.78 27.32
C ALA A 65 -3.43 8.46 27.90
N GLU A 66 -4.72 8.37 28.20
CA GLU A 66 -5.35 7.17 28.78
C GLU A 66 -5.26 5.95 27.84
N ARG A 67 -5.53 6.13 26.54
CA ARG A 67 -5.38 5.06 25.54
C ARG A 67 -3.93 4.62 25.40
N THR A 68 -2.99 5.54 25.59
CA THR A 68 -1.56 5.24 25.58
C THR A 68 -1.18 4.45 26.83
N ILE A 69 -1.60 4.88 28.03
CA ILE A 69 -1.38 4.17 29.30
C ILE A 69 -1.99 2.77 29.25
N TRP A 70 -3.23 2.63 28.77
CA TRP A 70 -3.89 1.32 28.65
C TRP A 70 -3.12 0.37 27.73
N ARG A 71 -2.62 0.88 26.58
CA ARG A 71 -1.76 0.10 25.68
C ARG A 71 -0.42 -0.26 26.31
N LEU A 72 0.19 0.66 27.06
CA LEU A 72 1.43 0.41 27.78
C LEU A 72 1.26 -0.69 28.83
N ASN A 73 0.18 -0.66 29.61
CA ASN A 73 -0.12 -1.68 30.61
C ASN A 73 -0.37 -3.06 29.97
N ASN A 74 -1.14 -3.12 28.88
CA ASN A 74 -1.35 -4.39 28.16
C ASN A 74 -0.05 -4.95 27.57
N LEU A 75 0.82 -4.09 27.03
CA LEU A 75 2.12 -4.50 26.52
C LEU A 75 3.05 -4.97 27.66
N ALA A 76 3.07 -4.27 28.78
CA ALA A 76 3.85 -4.65 29.96
C ALA A 76 3.44 -6.04 30.48
N ASN A 77 2.14 -6.30 30.61
CA ASN A 77 1.62 -7.60 31.02
C ASN A 77 1.99 -8.72 30.03
N SER A 78 1.97 -8.44 28.72
CA SER A 78 2.41 -9.41 27.71
C SER A 78 3.92 -9.70 27.74
N SER A 79 4.71 -8.70 28.15
CA SER A 79 6.17 -8.80 28.24
C SER A 79 6.63 -9.56 29.48
N GLN A 80 5.91 -9.46 30.61
CA GLN A 80 6.19 -10.25 31.82
C GLN A 80 6.06 -11.74 31.54
N ASN A 81 5.01 -12.17 30.84
CA ASN A 81 4.83 -13.58 30.45
C ASN A 81 5.99 -14.08 29.55
N ARG A 82 6.49 -13.24 28.65
CA ARG A 82 7.63 -13.58 27.79
C ARG A 82 8.95 -13.56 28.56
N LEU A 83 9.11 -12.67 29.53
CA LEU A 83 10.28 -12.58 30.38
C LEU A 83 10.36 -13.79 31.32
N GLU A 84 9.25 -14.23 31.91
CA GLU A 84 9.20 -15.46 32.70
C GLU A 84 9.60 -16.69 31.87
N GLN A 85 9.10 -16.78 30.63
CA GLN A 85 9.51 -17.83 29.69
C GLN A 85 11.00 -17.79 29.35
N LEU A 86 11.58 -16.60 29.16
CA LEU A 86 13.00 -16.43 28.86
C LEU A 86 13.88 -16.69 30.10
N ILE A 87 13.45 -16.31 31.29
CA ILE A 87 14.14 -16.60 32.56
C ILE A 87 14.16 -18.11 32.81
N ALA A 88 13.05 -18.81 32.54
CA ALA A 88 12.99 -20.27 32.63
C ALA A 88 13.90 -20.97 31.59
N ALA A 89 14.00 -20.41 30.38
CA ALA A 89 14.89 -20.91 29.33
C ALA A 89 16.38 -20.63 29.63
N GLU A 90 16.70 -19.53 30.31
CA GLU A 90 18.08 -19.17 30.64
C GLU A 90 18.58 -19.89 31.92
N THR A 91 17.70 -20.14 32.91
CA THR A 91 18.05 -20.93 34.11
C THR A 91 18.36 -22.40 33.81
N THR A 92 17.90 -22.93 32.68
CA THR A 92 18.25 -24.28 32.20
C THR A 92 19.59 -24.32 31.46
N ARG A 93 20.18 -23.17 31.13
CA ARG A 93 21.45 -23.07 30.42
C ARG A 93 22.62 -23.04 31.41
N LYS A 94 23.35 -24.16 31.54
CA LYS A 94 24.58 -24.22 32.35
C LYS A 94 25.69 -23.41 31.67
N VAL A 95 25.85 -22.15 32.08
CA VAL A 95 27.00 -21.32 31.71
C VAL A 95 28.03 -21.37 32.84
N ALA A 96 29.22 -21.85 32.54
CA ALA A 96 30.38 -21.76 33.43
C ALA A 96 30.86 -20.29 33.46
N SER A 97 30.64 -19.60 34.58
CA SER A 97 31.12 -18.22 34.77
C SER A 97 32.24 -18.21 35.80
N GLN A 98 33.45 -17.87 35.34
CA GLN A 98 34.52 -17.37 36.20
C GLN A 98 34.15 -15.98 36.74
N SER A 99 34.64 -15.72 37.94
CA SER A 99 34.33 -14.58 38.80
C SER A 99 35.11 -13.31 38.41
N GLY A 100 34.64 -12.14 38.90
CA GLY A 100 35.55 -11.02 39.16
C GLY A 100 34.99 -9.60 39.03
N PHE A 101 34.49 -9.06 40.16
CA PHE A 101 35.00 -7.80 40.70
C PHE A 101 34.63 -6.43 40.06
N TRP A 102 33.36 -6.07 39.76
CA TRP A 102 33.00 -4.68 39.38
C TRP A 102 31.63 -4.18 39.91
N GLY A 103 31.27 -4.55 41.15
CA GLY A 103 29.88 -4.53 41.64
C GLY A 103 29.21 -3.19 41.99
N LYS A 104 29.87 -2.02 41.92
CA LYS A 104 29.23 -0.76 42.40
C LYS A 104 29.22 0.43 41.44
N ARG A 105 30.13 0.51 40.45
CA ARG A 105 30.10 1.57 39.42
C ARG A 105 29.37 1.17 38.13
N MET A 106 29.15 -0.13 37.93
CA MET A 106 28.37 -0.65 36.80
C MET A 106 26.86 -0.53 37.00
N ALA A 107 26.36 -0.46 38.24
CA ALA A 107 24.93 -0.47 38.51
C ALA A 107 24.22 0.80 38.00
N VAL A 108 24.83 1.98 38.20
CA VAL A 108 24.23 3.26 37.75
C VAL A 108 24.29 3.40 36.23
N ALA A 109 25.42 3.04 35.61
CA ALA A 109 25.55 3.02 34.15
C ALA A 109 24.61 1.98 33.50
N ALA A 110 24.43 0.81 34.12
CA ALA A 110 23.49 -0.20 33.66
C ALA A 110 22.04 0.28 33.76
N VAL A 111 21.65 0.99 34.83
CA VAL A 111 20.29 1.55 34.96
C VAL A 111 20.04 2.62 33.89
N PHE A 112 20.97 3.52 33.61
CA PHE A 112 20.81 4.49 32.52
C PHE A 112 20.82 3.84 31.13
N LEU A 113 21.59 2.77 30.91
CA LEU A 113 21.56 2.01 29.67
C LEU A 113 20.25 1.22 29.50
N ILE A 114 19.70 0.67 30.59
CA ILE A 114 18.42 -0.06 30.57
C ILE A 114 17.27 0.93 30.36
N VAL A 115 17.22 2.04 31.10
CA VAL A 115 16.19 3.07 30.92
C VAL A 115 16.32 3.72 29.54
N GLY A 116 17.54 4.03 29.10
CA GLY A 116 17.81 4.54 27.75
C GLY A 116 17.40 3.57 26.65
N ALA A 117 17.71 2.27 26.77
CA ALA A 117 17.31 1.25 25.80
C ALA A 117 15.80 0.97 25.82
N VAL A 118 15.14 1.06 26.98
CA VAL A 118 13.68 0.90 27.10
C VAL A 118 12.96 2.11 26.53
N CYS A 119 13.44 3.34 26.78
CA CYS A 119 12.89 4.55 26.18
C CYS A 119 13.15 4.61 24.67
N ILE A 120 14.38 4.36 24.20
CA ILE A 120 14.70 4.38 22.76
C ILE A 120 14.00 3.22 22.02
N GLY A 121 13.93 2.03 22.61
CA GLY A 121 13.25 0.87 22.03
C GLY A 121 11.72 1.06 21.90
N SER A 122 11.09 1.73 22.88
CA SER A 122 9.65 2.02 22.84
C SER A 122 9.32 3.14 21.85
N TYR A 123 10.12 4.21 21.78
CA TYR A 123 9.98 5.26 20.74
C TYR A 123 10.20 4.71 19.33
N ASN A 124 11.21 3.86 19.13
CA ASN A 124 11.47 3.24 17.84
C ASN A 124 10.32 2.33 17.40
N SER A 125 9.66 1.59 18.29
CA SER A 125 8.54 0.70 17.89
C SER A 125 7.30 1.44 17.35
N ILE A 126 6.99 2.63 17.88
CA ILE A 126 5.81 3.42 17.48
C ILE A 126 6.11 4.19 16.19
N VAL A 127 7.29 4.81 16.10
CA VAL A 127 7.74 5.52 14.88
C VAL A 127 7.97 4.54 13.73
N THR A 128 8.59 3.38 13.99
CA THR A 128 8.79 2.34 12.96
C THR A 128 7.47 1.75 12.48
N GLY A 129 6.44 1.60 13.33
CA GLY A 129 5.14 1.08 12.89
C GLY A 129 4.45 2.01 11.87
N TYR A 130 4.43 3.31 12.14
CA TYR A 130 3.87 4.30 11.22
C TYR A 130 4.73 4.46 9.96
N ALA A 131 6.06 4.55 10.11
CA ALA A 131 6.99 4.65 9.00
C ALA A 131 6.93 3.42 8.09
N ARG A 132 6.87 2.22 8.69
CA ARG A 132 6.71 0.95 7.96
C ARG A 132 5.39 0.92 7.21
N GLN A 133 4.28 1.30 7.83
CA GLN A 133 2.99 1.34 7.12
C GLN A 133 3.00 2.33 5.96
N LYS A 134 3.61 3.50 6.14
CA LYS A 134 3.75 4.50 5.07
C LYS A 134 4.64 3.97 3.94
N SER A 135 5.72 3.26 4.28
CA SER A 135 6.61 2.59 3.34
C SER A 135 5.90 1.48 2.57
N GLU A 136 5.21 0.56 3.25
CA GLU A 136 4.41 -0.51 2.64
C GLU A 136 3.36 0.05 1.67
N ARG A 137 2.70 1.16 2.05
CA ARG A 137 1.78 1.88 1.16
C ARG A 137 2.49 2.44 -0.06
N GLN A 138 3.63 3.10 0.09
CA GLN A 138 4.39 3.66 -1.03
C GLN A 138 4.92 2.57 -1.97
N GLN A 139 5.36 1.44 -1.44
CA GLN A 139 5.81 0.30 -2.25
C GLN A 139 4.64 -0.31 -3.03
N CYS A 140 3.47 -0.45 -2.41
CA CYS A 140 2.25 -0.86 -3.12
C CYS A 140 1.90 0.12 -4.25
N GLN A 141 2.01 1.44 -4.01
CA GLN A 141 1.80 2.44 -5.06
C GLN A 141 2.81 2.30 -6.21
N MET A 142 4.07 2.03 -5.90
CA MET A 142 5.12 1.79 -6.89
C MET A 142 4.83 0.54 -7.73
N GLN A 143 4.40 -0.55 -7.11
CA GLN A 143 4.01 -1.78 -7.82
C GLN A 143 2.82 -1.54 -8.77
N LEU A 144 1.78 -0.84 -8.31
CA LEU A 144 0.65 -0.49 -9.18
C LEU A 144 1.07 0.38 -10.37
N ARG A 145 2.03 1.30 -10.18
CA ARG A 145 2.62 2.06 -11.29
C ARG A 145 3.43 1.18 -12.24
N GLN A 146 4.17 0.20 -11.73
CA GLN A 146 4.88 -0.78 -12.56
C GLN A 146 3.90 -1.65 -13.36
N ILE A 147 2.79 -2.07 -12.76
CA ILE A 147 1.72 -2.78 -13.47
C ILE A 147 1.14 -1.91 -14.58
N TRP A 148 0.91 -0.62 -14.33
CA TRP A 148 0.47 0.32 -15.38
C TRP A 148 1.49 0.47 -16.51
N GLN A 149 2.78 0.58 -16.18
CA GLN A 149 3.83 0.61 -17.20
C GLN A 149 3.85 -0.68 -18.03
N ALA A 150 3.70 -1.84 -17.40
CA ALA A 150 3.60 -3.12 -18.07
C ALA A 150 2.37 -3.20 -18.99
N LEU A 151 1.21 -2.70 -18.54
CA LEU A 151 0.00 -2.60 -19.37
C LEU A 151 0.21 -1.71 -20.59
N ASN A 152 0.91 -0.57 -20.43
CA ASN A 152 1.20 0.31 -21.56
C ASN A 152 2.21 -0.28 -22.54
N ASN A 153 3.25 -0.96 -22.04
CA ASN A 153 4.22 -1.64 -22.89
C ASN A 153 3.54 -2.76 -23.68
N TYR A 154 2.71 -3.57 -23.02
CA TYR A 154 1.86 -4.54 -23.68
C TYR A 154 0.96 -3.87 -24.73
N SER A 155 0.24 -2.82 -24.34
CA SER A 155 -0.65 -2.11 -25.27
C SER A 155 0.09 -1.58 -26.50
N SER A 156 1.31 -1.06 -26.32
CA SER A 156 2.17 -0.61 -27.42
C SER A 156 2.55 -1.75 -28.36
N ASP A 157 2.81 -2.95 -27.84
CA ASP A 157 3.19 -4.12 -28.63
C ASP A 157 2.00 -4.82 -29.30
N TYR A 158 0.76 -4.54 -28.84
CA TYR A 158 -0.47 -5.18 -29.29
C TYR A 158 -1.48 -4.16 -29.86
N ASP A 159 -1.03 -3.20 -30.68
CA ASP A 159 -1.86 -2.24 -31.43
C ASP A 159 -2.83 -1.40 -30.58
N GLY A 160 -2.40 -1.05 -29.37
CA GLY A 160 -3.22 -0.29 -28.41
C GLY A 160 -4.19 -1.14 -27.61
N ASN A 161 -4.23 -2.46 -27.79
CA ASN A 161 -5.14 -3.34 -27.06
C ASN A 161 -4.57 -3.73 -25.69
N LEU A 162 -5.43 -3.73 -24.68
CA LEU A 162 -5.08 -4.29 -23.37
C LEU A 162 -5.07 -5.82 -23.41
N PRO A 163 -4.41 -6.48 -22.43
CA PRO A 163 -4.51 -7.92 -22.29
C PRO A 163 -5.98 -8.33 -22.14
N THR A 164 -6.45 -9.16 -23.06
CA THR A 164 -7.83 -9.65 -23.11
C THR A 164 -7.84 -11.10 -23.52
N LEU A 165 -8.83 -11.85 -23.03
CA LEU A 165 -9.07 -13.24 -23.38
C LEU A 165 -10.56 -13.41 -23.66
N ALA A 166 -10.90 -14.17 -24.71
CA ALA A 166 -12.28 -14.45 -25.01
C ALA A 166 -12.96 -15.17 -23.84
N ALA A 167 -14.09 -14.64 -23.39
CA ALA A 167 -14.99 -15.26 -22.43
C ALA A 167 -16.41 -15.24 -23.03
N ALA A 168 -17.14 -16.35 -22.91
CA ALA A 168 -18.53 -16.38 -23.33
C ALA A 168 -19.41 -15.63 -22.31
N ALA A 169 -20.56 -15.13 -22.76
CA ALA A 169 -21.51 -14.47 -21.89
C ALA A 169 -22.01 -15.45 -20.81
N GLY A 170 -21.98 -15.03 -19.54
CA GLY A 170 -22.37 -15.85 -18.40
C GLY A 170 -21.29 -16.76 -17.83
N GLU A 171 -20.08 -16.77 -18.41
CA GLU A 171 -18.96 -17.50 -17.83
C GLU A 171 -18.50 -16.89 -16.50
N PRO A 172 -18.04 -17.72 -15.54
CA PRO A 172 -17.60 -17.22 -14.25
C PRO A 172 -16.28 -16.46 -14.37
N TRP A 173 -16.10 -15.41 -13.57
CA TRP A 173 -14.82 -14.69 -13.43
C TRP A 173 -14.11 -14.98 -12.10
N TRP A 174 -14.76 -15.66 -11.16
CA TRP A 174 -14.30 -15.82 -9.78
C TRP A 174 -13.29 -16.96 -9.56
N LYS A 175 -13.05 -17.84 -10.55
CA LYS A 175 -12.24 -19.07 -10.39
C LYS A 175 -10.73 -18.77 -10.44
N VAL A 176 -10.26 -17.83 -9.61
CA VAL A 176 -8.84 -17.42 -9.51
C VAL A 176 -7.96 -18.60 -9.18
N GLY A 177 -7.01 -18.93 -10.05
CA GLY A 177 -6.21 -20.14 -9.91
C GLY A 177 -6.51 -21.22 -10.94
N TYR A 178 -7.62 -21.10 -11.66
CA TYR A 178 -8.06 -22.13 -12.60
C TYR A 178 -7.06 -22.28 -13.76
N GLN A 179 -6.58 -23.51 -13.99
CA GLN A 179 -5.58 -23.83 -15.01
C GLN A 179 -6.16 -24.52 -16.26
N GLY A 180 -7.49 -24.63 -16.38
CA GLY A 180 -8.16 -25.22 -17.56
C GLY A 180 -8.01 -24.38 -18.83
N LYS A 181 -8.62 -24.79 -19.94
CA LYS A 181 -8.51 -24.03 -21.21
C LYS A 181 -9.44 -22.82 -21.22
N GLU A 182 -10.53 -22.91 -20.48
CA GLU A 182 -11.63 -21.97 -20.41
C GLU A 182 -11.26 -20.74 -19.58
N ASN A 183 -11.64 -19.54 -20.04
CA ASN A 183 -11.37 -18.30 -19.34
C ASN A 183 -12.37 -18.06 -18.21
N HIS A 184 -12.15 -18.74 -17.07
CA HIS A 184 -13.02 -18.65 -15.90
C HIS A 184 -12.51 -17.73 -14.78
N SER A 185 -11.47 -16.94 -15.05
CA SER A 185 -10.90 -16.04 -14.07
C SER A 185 -10.53 -14.69 -14.67
N ASN A 186 -10.96 -13.63 -14.00
CA ASN A 186 -10.66 -12.25 -14.38
C ASN A 186 -9.18 -11.86 -14.16
N THR A 187 -8.39 -12.72 -13.51
CA THR A 187 -6.93 -12.53 -13.34
C THR A 187 -6.12 -13.00 -14.54
N ARG A 188 -6.69 -13.86 -15.38
CA ARG A 188 -5.97 -14.46 -16.53
C ARG A 188 -5.49 -13.45 -17.55
N PRO A 189 -6.29 -12.45 -17.98
CA PRO A 189 -5.79 -11.44 -18.92
C PRO A 189 -4.55 -10.74 -18.35
N ILE A 190 -4.53 -10.46 -17.06
CA ILE A 190 -3.40 -9.80 -16.40
C ILE A 190 -2.19 -10.74 -16.26
N TRP A 191 -2.41 -12.04 -16.06
CA TRP A 191 -1.33 -13.04 -16.07
C TRP A 191 -0.54 -13.04 -17.39
N LEU A 192 -1.14 -12.61 -18.50
CA LEU A 192 -0.44 -12.44 -19.77
C LEU A 192 0.73 -11.44 -19.68
N LEU A 193 0.68 -10.46 -18.77
CA LEU A 193 1.80 -9.54 -18.55
C LEU A 193 3.02 -10.27 -17.99
N ALA A 194 2.80 -11.17 -17.02
CA ALA A 194 3.87 -12.01 -16.47
C ALA A 194 4.36 -13.02 -17.50
N LYS A 195 3.42 -13.65 -18.22
CA LYS A 195 3.72 -14.63 -19.27
C LYS A 195 4.55 -14.02 -20.41
N ASN A 196 4.27 -12.80 -20.81
CA ASN A 196 5.05 -12.13 -21.85
C ASN A 196 6.23 -11.30 -21.29
N ASN A 197 6.62 -11.53 -20.02
CA ASN A 197 7.78 -10.92 -19.39
C ASN A 197 7.75 -9.37 -19.32
N TYR A 198 6.56 -8.77 -19.27
CA TYR A 198 6.41 -7.33 -19.02
C TYR A 198 6.55 -6.96 -17.53
N ILE A 199 6.27 -7.92 -16.64
CA ILE A 199 6.31 -7.71 -15.19
C ILE A 199 6.56 -9.02 -14.44
N LYS A 200 7.09 -8.95 -13.22
CA LYS A 200 7.31 -10.14 -12.40
C LYS A 200 6.02 -10.52 -11.65
N PRO A 201 5.73 -11.82 -11.48
CA PRO A 201 4.58 -12.27 -10.67
C PRO A 201 4.55 -11.67 -9.25
N ALA A 202 5.72 -11.44 -8.64
CA ALA A 202 5.84 -10.87 -7.30
C ALA A 202 5.29 -9.43 -7.20
N ASP A 203 5.22 -8.69 -8.30
CA ASP A 203 4.73 -7.30 -8.31
C ASP A 203 3.21 -7.23 -8.17
N PHE A 204 2.49 -8.35 -8.32
CA PHE A 204 1.05 -8.46 -8.05
C PHE A 204 0.72 -8.68 -6.56
N ILE A 205 1.72 -8.58 -5.69
CA ILE A 205 1.58 -8.77 -4.25
C ILE A 205 1.91 -7.48 -3.51
N CYS A 206 0.88 -6.82 -2.99
CA CYS A 206 0.95 -5.68 -2.11
C CYS A 206 1.78 -6.01 -0.86
N PRO A 207 2.87 -5.25 -0.59
CA PRO A 207 3.74 -5.47 0.58
C PRO A 207 3.03 -5.26 1.92
N GLY A 208 1.93 -4.51 1.94
CA GLY A 208 1.10 -4.35 3.14
C GLY A 208 0.20 -5.55 3.42
N SER A 209 -0.03 -6.42 2.43
CA SER A 209 -0.96 -7.53 2.56
C SER A 209 -0.44 -8.61 3.49
N SER A 210 -1.24 -8.97 4.48
CA SER A 210 -0.96 -10.14 5.34
C SER A 210 -1.36 -11.47 4.69
N LYS A 211 -2.09 -11.45 3.57
CA LYS A 211 -2.59 -12.64 2.87
C LYS A 211 -1.73 -13.04 1.66
N GLY A 212 -0.86 -12.14 1.19
CA GLY A 212 0.01 -12.37 0.04
C GLY A 212 1.10 -13.41 0.32
N LYS A 213 1.37 -14.27 -0.65
CA LYS A 213 2.53 -15.18 -0.64
C LYS A 213 3.40 -14.89 -1.85
N THR A 214 4.70 -14.69 -1.63
CA THR A 214 5.64 -14.51 -2.74
C THR A 214 5.73 -15.77 -3.56
N LEU A 215 5.56 -15.62 -4.87
CA LEU A 215 5.69 -16.68 -5.84
C LEU A 215 7.12 -16.68 -6.41
N GLN A 216 7.86 -17.76 -6.18
CA GLN A 216 9.16 -18.00 -6.80
C GLN A 216 8.95 -18.99 -7.94
N LEU A 217 8.73 -18.47 -9.14
CA LEU A 217 8.66 -19.29 -10.36
C LEU A 217 9.77 -18.88 -11.31
N ASP A 218 10.36 -19.87 -11.97
CA ASP A 218 11.22 -19.62 -13.11
C ASP A 218 10.38 -19.29 -14.37
N ALA A 219 11.06 -18.82 -15.42
CA ALA A 219 10.42 -18.41 -16.66
C ALA A 219 9.61 -19.55 -17.31
N SER A 220 10.09 -20.80 -17.23
CA SER A 220 9.41 -21.96 -17.83
C SER A 220 8.12 -22.29 -17.10
N GLN A 221 8.13 -22.19 -15.76
CA GLN A 221 6.96 -22.42 -14.94
C GLN A 221 5.90 -21.35 -15.17
N VAL A 222 6.29 -20.07 -15.33
CA VAL A 222 5.37 -18.99 -15.68
C VAL A 222 4.68 -19.24 -17.02
N GLN A 223 5.40 -19.76 -18.03
CA GLN A 223 4.80 -20.09 -19.34
C GLN A 223 3.76 -21.22 -19.27
N ASN A 224 3.99 -22.20 -18.40
CA ASN A 224 3.15 -23.40 -18.29
C ASN A 224 1.82 -23.14 -17.55
N LEU A 225 1.71 -22.02 -16.85
CA LEU A 225 0.48 -21.63 -16.18
C LEU A 225 -0.42 -20.80 -17.09
N SER A 226 -1.73 -21.05 -16.97
CA SER A 226 -2.77 -20.27 -17.64
C SER A 226 -3.21 -19.06 -16.81
N ASP A 227 -2.99 -19.11 -15.50
CA ASP A 227 -3.37 -18.09 -14.53
C ASP A 227 -2.38 -18.09 -13.36
N PHE A 228 -2.48 -17.12 -12.45
CA PHE A 228 -1.83 -17.20 -11.14
C PHE A 228 -2.13 -18.56 -10.48
N PRO A 229 -1.21 -19.18 -9.72
CA PRO A 229 -1.47 -20.51 -9.13
C PRO A 229 -2.60 -20.54 -8.09
N GLY A 230 -3.06 -19.37 -7.65
CA GLY A 230 -4.06 -19.25 -6.60
C GLY A 230 -4.15 -17.83 -6.07
N ARG A 231 -5.15 -17.62 -5.22
CA ARG A 231 -5.56 -16.30 -4.77
C ARG A 231 -4.52 -15.59 -3.89
N GLU A 232 -3.71 -16.34 -3.15
CA GLU A 232 -2.61 -15.79 -2.34
C GLU A 232 -1.47 -15.15 -3.14
N TYR A 233 -1.34 -15.45 -4.43
CA TYR A 233 -0.25 -14.93 -5.28
C TYR A 233 -0.60 -13.63 -5.98
N MET A 234 -1.76 -13.06 -5.65
CA MET A 234 -2.25 -11.84 -6.25
C MET A 234 -3.16 -11.13 -5.27
N THR A 235 -2.79 -9.95 -4.82
CA THR A 235 -3.50 -9.21 -3.76
C THR A 235 -4.14 -7.92 -4.25
N TYR A 236 -4.37 -7.84 -5.56
CA TYR A 236 -5.08 -6.74 -6.20
C TYR A 236 -6.41 -7.24 -6.77
N SER A 237 -7.31 -6.31 -7.05
CA SER A 237 -8.54 -6.55 -7.81
C SER A 237 -8.53 -5.67 -9.05
N PHE A 238 -9.14 -6.19 -10.12
CA PHE A 238 -9.08 -5.64 -11.46
C PHE A 238 -10.48 -5.35 -11.96
N LYS A 239 -10.58 -4.34 -12.83
CA LYS A 239 -11.83 -3.99 -13.46
C LYS A 239 -12.35 -5.17 -14.28
N ILE A 240 -13.59 -5.56 -14.01
CA ILE A 240 -14.34 -6.42 -14.93
C ILE A 240 -14.78 -5.58 -16.14
N SER A 241 -14.50 -6.07 -17.34
CA SER A 241 -14.87 -5.37 -18.57
C SER A 241 -16.39 -5.39 -18.79
N CYS A 242 -16.96 -4.25 -19.17
CA CYS A 242 -18.36 -4.17 -19.55
C CYS A 242 -18.55 -4.73 -20.97
N SER A 243 -19.60 -5.54 -21.18
CA SER A 243 -19.93 -6.15 -22.48
C SER A 243 -20.22 -5.12 -23.59
N SER A 244 -20.57 -3.88 -23.23
CA SER A 244 -20.86 -2.80 -24.18
C SER A 244 -19.61 -2.05 -24.69
N SER A 245 -18.43 -2.32 -24.13
CA SER A 245 -17.19 -1.66 -24.53
C SER A 245 -16.38 -2.54 -25.48
N ALA A 246 -16.77 -2.54 -26.75
CA ALA A 246 -16.07 -3.27 -27.80
C ALA A 246 -14.66 -2.71 -28.13
N SER A 247 -14.27 -1.56 -27.54
CA SER A 247 -13.08 -0.84 -28.00
C SER A 247 -11.76 -1.22 -27.31
N GLY A 248 -11.78 -1.89 -26.15
CA GLY A 248 -10.56 -2.29 -25.43
C GLY A 248 -9.63 -1.13 -25.01
N LYS A 249 -10.00 0.13 -25.31
CA LYS A 249 -9.17 1.32 -25.13
C LYS A 249 -9.25 1.83 -23.68
N LEU A 250 -8.10 2.19 -23.14
CA LEU A 250 -8.00 2.91 -21.87
C LEU A 250 -8.71 4.25 -21.99
N VAL A 251 -9.86 4.40 -21.33
CA VAL A 251 -10.52 5.70 -21.19
C VAL A 251 -9.89 6.41 -20.00
N CYS A 252 -9.29 7.59 -20.25
CA CYS A 252 -8.72 8.45 -19.23
C CYS A 252 -9.68 8.64 -18.03
N ARG A 253 -9.13 8.56 -16.81
CA ARG A 253 -9.78 8.74 -15.50
C ARG A 253 -10.61 7.57 -14.94
N LYS A 254 -10.72 6.43 -15.60
CA LYS A 254 -11.42 5.26 -15.01
C LYS A 254 -10.55 4.49 -14.03
N VAL A 255 -11.16 3.87 -13.03
CA VAL A 255 -10.45 2.94 -12.14
C VAL A 255 -10.12 1.66 -12.91
N LEU A 256 -8.87 1.23 -12.86
CA LEU A 256 -8.41 -0.02 -13.49
C LEU A 256 -8.20 -1.13 -12.47
N MET A 257 -7.55 -0.79 -11.36
CA MET A 257 -7.14 -1.74 -10.35
C MET A 257 -7.16 -1.09 -8.97
N ALA A 258 -7.29 -1.90 -7.93
CA ALA A 258 -7.10 -1.48 -6.56
C ALA A 258 -6.47 -2.58 -5.72
N ASP A 259 -6.08 -2.24 -4.49
CA ASP A 259 -5.90 -3.24 -3.45
C ASP A 259 -7.13 -4.15 -3.34
N LEU A 260 -6.89 -5.36 -2.87
CA LEU A 260 -7.86 -6.43 -2.83
C LEU A 260 -9.25 -5.99 -2.36
N SER A 261 -10.26 -6.25 -3.19
CA SER A 261 -11.67 -6.15 -2.84
C SER A 261 -12.02 -6.91 -1.56
N PRO A 262 -12.67 -6.24 -0.60
CA PRO A 262 -13.10 -6.85 0.65
C PRO A 262 -14.21 -7.88 0.47
N LEU A 263 -14.89 -7.88 -0.68
CA LEU A 263 -15.96 -8.82 -1.01
C LEU A 263 -15.42 -10.21 -1.38
N PHE A 264 -14.22 -10.26 -1.94
CA PHE A 264 -13.64 -11.45 -2.57
C PHE A 264 -12.30 -11.85 -1.94
N GLU A 265 -12.17 -11.61 -0.64
CA GLU A 265 -10.98 -12.00 0.11
C GLU A 265 -10.85 -13.49 0.32
N GLU A 266 -11.98 -14.17 0.32
CA GLU A 266 -12.11 -15.60 0.44
C GLU A 266 -12.96 -16.05 -0.74
N LEU A 267 -12.38 -16.92 -1.56
CA LEU A 267 -13.03 -17.52 -2.71
C LEU A 267 -12.95 -19.04 -2.56
N PRO A 268 -13.96 -19.80 -3.04
CA PRO A 268 -13.88 -21.25 -3.04
C PRO A 268 -12.67 -21.73 -3.84
N ARG A 269 -11.97 -22.73 -3.29
CA ARG A 269 -10.89 -23.43 -3.99
C ARG A 269 -11.40 -24.60 -4.84
N ASP A 270 -12.56 -25.11 -4.45
CA ASP A 270 -13.28 -26.10 -5.24
C ASP A 270 -14.20 -25.38 -6.23
N TYR A 271 -13.89 -25.57 -7.51
CA TYR A 271 -14.60 -24.94 -8.63
C TYR A 271 -15.79 -25.75 -9.15
N SER A 272 -16.09 -26.90 -8.53
CA SER A 272 -17.22 -27.74 -8.92
C SER A 272 -18.58 -27.16 -8.49
N GLY A 273 -18.60 -26.34 -7.44
CA GLY A 273 -19.80 -25.70 -6.90
C GLY A 273 -20.12 -24.34 -7.52
N SER A 274 -21.36 -23.88 -7.31
CA SER A 274 -21.76 -22.51 -7.60
C SER A 274 -21.19 -21.55 -6.55
N PHE A 275 -20.63 -20.42 -6.98
CA PHE A 275 -20.28 -19.33 -6.07
C PHE A 275 -21.53 -18.52 -5.73
N ARG A 276 -21.66 -18.10 -4.48
CA ARG A 276 -22.72 -17.19 -4.04
C ARG A 276 -22.26 -16.36 -2.86
N LEU A 277 -22.23 -15.05 -3.02
CA LEU A 277 -21.90 -14.07 -1.98
C LEU A 277 -23.10 -13.14 -1.78
N HIS A 278 -23.61 -13.05 -0.56
CA HIS A 278 -24.64 -12.07 -0.20
C HIS A 278 -23.98 -10.85 0.41
N LEU A 279 -24.31 -9.66 -0.09
CA LEU A 279 -23.83 -8.42 0.51
C LEU A 279 -24.46 -8.23 1.89
N THR A 280 -23.61 -7.89 2.85
CA THR A 280 -24.03 -7.51 4.19
C THR A 280 -23.65 -6.06 4.44
N LYS A 281 -24.33 -5.40 5.38
CA LYS A 281 -23.98 -4.01 5.79
C LYS A 281 -22.52 -3.88 6.22
N ASP A 282 -21.98 -4.91 6.85
CA ASP A 282 -20.59 -4.96 7.25
C ASP A 282 -19.64 -5.05 6.03
N LEU A 283 -19.91 -5.92 5.06
CA LEU A 283 -19.14 -5.97 3.81
C LEU A 283 -19.19 -4.65 3.04
N LEU A 284 -20.33 -3.96 3.06
CA LEU A 284 -20.54 -2.68 2.39
C LEU A 284 -19.71 -1.52 2.98
N THR A 285 -19.18 -1.68 4.19
CA THR A 285 -18.39 -0.63 4.87
C THR A 285 -16.90 -0.94 4.96
N ARG A 286 -16.49 -2.16 4.57
CA ARG A 286 -15.09 -2.59 4.64
C ARG A 286 -14.28 -2.00 3.49
N ASN A 287 -13.07 -1.55 3.82
CA ASN A 287 -11.99 -1.28 2.87
C ASN A 287 -11.13 -2.53 2.66
N SER A 288 -10.16 -2.48 1.76
CA SER A 288 -9.23 -3.60 1.53
C SER A 288 -8.49 -4.05 2.81
N ILE A 289 -8.27 -5.36 2.95
CA ILE A 289 -7.42 -5.92 4.02
C ILE A 289 -5.94 -5.56 3.87
N ASN A 290 -5.46 -5.24 2.66
CA ASN A 290 -4.04 -5.00 2.36
C ASN A 290 -3.39 -3.92 3.23
N HIS A 291 -4.17 -2.95 3.73
CA HIS A 291 -3.66 -1.93 4.64
C HIS A 291 -4.48 -1.86 5.93
N LYS A 292 -4.84 -3.03 6.47
CA LYS A 292 -5.57 -3.19 7.73
C LYS A 292 -6.90 -2.41 7.74
N ARG A 293 -7.64 -2.44 6.62
CA ARG A 293 -8.94 -1.74 6.43
C ARG A 293 -8.86 -0.21 6.50
N ARG A 294 -7.67 0.40 6.51
CA ARG A 294 -7.54 1.87 6.61
C ARG A 294 -7.76 2.61 5.29
N GLY A 295 -7.87 1.87 4.20
CA GLY A 295 -7.96 2.38 2.83
C GLY A 295 -7.31 1.40 1.86
N GLN A 296 -7.22 1.85 0.61
CA GLN A 296 -6.71 1.08 -0.51
C GLN A 296 -5.97 2.01 -1.48
N ASN A 297 -4.91 1.49 -2.10
CA ASN A 297 -4.36 2.08 -3.30
C ASN A 297 -5.26 1.75 -4.49
N VAL A 298 -5.46 2.75 -5.34
CA VAL A 298 -6.30 2.67 -6.53
C VAL A 298 -5.50 3.22 -7.70
N LEU A 299 -5.39 2.41 -8.74
CA LEU A 299 -4.77 2.74 -10.02
C LEU A 299 -5.84 3.22 -11.00
N PHE A 300 -5.61 4.40 -11.56
CA PHE A 300 -6.46 5.01 -12.57
C PHE A 300 -5.90 4.79 -13.98
N GLY A 301 -6.75 4.93 -14.99
CA GLY A 301 -6.41 4.72 -16.41
C GLY A 301 -5.34 5.66 -16.96
N ASP A 302 -5.08 6.77 -16.29
CA ASP A 302 -4.02 7.73 -16.60
C ASP A 302 -2.67 7.39 -15.93
N GLY A 303 -2.59 6.27 -15.19
CA GLY A 303 -1.39 5.83 -14.49
C GLY A 303 -1.21 6.43 -13.11
N ARG A 304 -2.11 7.33 -12.69
CA ARG A 304 -2.11 7.85 -11.32
C ARG A 304 -2.47 6.73 -10.36
N VAL A 305 -1.76 6.69 -9.23
CA VAL A 305 -2.09 5.79 -8.12
C VAL A 305 -2.30 6.61 -6.86
N GLU A 306 -3.44 6.45 -6.22
CA GLU A 306 -3.81 7.17 -5.01
C GLU A 306 -4.22 6.24 -3.89
N PHE A 307 -3.87 6.60 -2.66
CA PHE A 307 -4.40 5.91 -1.49
C PHE A 307 -5.67 6.61 -1.02
N ILE A 308 -6.81 5.95 -1.20
CA ILE A 308 -8.11 6.44 -0.77
C ILE A 308 -8.54 5.74 0.53
N LYS A 309 -9.15 6.50 1.45
CA LYS A 309 -9.62 5.98 2.74
C LYS A 309 -11.06 5.44 2.70
N THR A 310 -11.73 5.67 1.58
CA THR A 310 -13.11 5.28 1.30
C THR A 310 -13.12 4.41 0.05
N ARG A 311 -14.14 3.56 -0.08
CA ARG A 311 -14.37 2.75 -1.30
C ARG A 311 -14.97 3.54 -2.47
N PHE A 312 -15.38 4.77 -2.20
CA PHE A 312 -15.91 5.70 -3.18
C PHE A 312 -14.79 6.55 -3.78
N THR A 313 -14.84 6.75 -5.09
CA THR A 313 -13.96 7.69 -5.79
C THR A 313 -14.65 9.04 -5.96
N ASN A 314 -13.86 10.12 -5.97
CA ASN A 314 -14.37 11.49 -6.10
C ASN A 314 -15.00 11.79 -7.48
N LEU A 315 -15.00 10.84 -8.42
CA LEU A 315 -15.44 11.06 -9.79
C LEU A 315 -16.94 10.79 -9.98
N LEU A 316 -17.50 9.82 -9.27
CA LEU A 316 -18.88 9.34 -9.51
C LEU A 316 -19.64 8.89 -8.25
N GLU A 317 -19.06 9.06 -7.04
CA GLU A 317 -19.60 8.48 -5.79
C GLU A 317 -19.90 6.97 -5.88
N ASP A 318 -19.28 6.29 -6.84
CA ASP A 318 -19.47 4.88 -7.12
C ASP A 318 -18.53 4.06 -6.22
N ASP A 319 -19.05 2.98 -5.65
CA ASP A 319 -18.27 2.04 -4.86
C ASP A 319 -17.48 1.12 -5.79
N ILE A 320 -16.16 1.24 -5.75
CA ILE A 320 -15.27 0.52 -6.68
C ILE A 320 -15.32 -1.01 -6.53
N PHE A 321 -16.00 -1.53 -5.51
CA PHE A 321 -16.06 -2.95 -5.23
C PHE A 321 -17.44 -3.58 -5.47
N THR A 322 -18.48 -2.79 -5.73
CA THR A 322 -19.84 -3.33 -5.90
C THR A 322 -20.45 -2.88 -7.21
N LEU A 323 -21.18 -3.78 -7.84
CA LEU A 323 -22.15 -3.43 -8.88
C LEU A 323 -23.35 -2.70 -8.28
N ARG A 324 -23.92 -1.79 -9.06
CA ARG A 324 -25.19 -1.15 -8.72
C ARG A 324 -26.32 -2.17 -8.70
N ASP A 325 -27.26 -1.99 -7.77
CA ASP A 325 -28.48 -2.80 -7.64
C ASP A 325 -28.25 -4.33 -7.54
N THR A 326 -27.08 -4.75 -7.04
CA THR A 326 -26.70 -6.17 -6.91
C THR A 326 -26.42 -6.54 -5.46
N ASP A 327 -27.31 -7.30 -4.85
CA ASP A 327 -27.14 -7.79 -3.47
C ASP A 327 -26.52 -9.19 -3.39
N ILE A 328 -26.50 -9.93 -4.50
CA ILE A 328 -26.03 -11.33 -4.56
C ILE A 328 -25.12 -11.49 -5.77
N TYR A 329 -23.88 -11.91 -5.52
CA TYR A 329 -22.90 -12.24 -6.56
C TYR A 329 -22.81 -13.74 -6.72
N GLN A 330 -22.98 -14.21 -7.94
CA GLN A 330 -22.80 -15.58 -8.42
C GLN A 330 -21.48 -15.72 -9.18
N GLY A 331 -20.79 -14.61 -9.42
CA GLY A 331 -19.45 -14.57 -10.00
C GLY A 331 -19.46 -14.62 -11.53
N CYS A 332 -20.58 -14.26 -12.15
CA CYS A 332 -20.73 -14.10 -13.59
C CYS A 332 -21.33 -12.73 -13.95
N GLU A 333 -21.60 -11.88 -12.94
CA GLU A 333 -22.15 -10.55 -13.14
C GLU A 333 -21.14 -9.66 -13.87
N LEU A 334 -21.67 -8.75 -14.70
CA LEU A 334 -20.90 -7.75 -15.43
C LEU A 334 -21.42 -6.35 -15.11
N PRO A 335 -20.56 -5.32 -15.13
CA PRO A 335 -20.99 -3.93 -15.06
C PRO A 335 -22.03 -3.62 -16.13
N SER A 336 -23.10 -2.92 -15.74
CA SER A 336 -24.15 -2.48 -16.66
C SER A 336 -23.65 -1.44 -17.68
N CYS A 337 -22.65 -0.66 -17.28
CA CYS A 337 -22.02 0.34 -18.13
C CYS A 337 -20.57 0.59 -17.71
N GLU A 338 -19.88 1.35 -18.54
CA GLU A 338 -18.48 1.73 -18.36
C GLU A 338 -18.18 2.66 -17.16
N ASN A 339 -19.22 3.18 -16.52
CA ASN A 339 -19.15 4.06 -15.34
C ASN A 339 -19.42 3.33 -14.02
N ASP A 340 -19.76 2.05 -14.08
CA ASP A 340 -19.94 1.16 -12.94
C ASP A 340 -18.60 0.46 -12.68
N PHE A 341 -17.84 0.99 -11.73
CA PHE A 341 -16.47 0.58 -11.46
C PHE A 341 -16.46 -0.69 -10.62
N PHE A 342 -16.71 -1.85 -11.22
CA PHE A 342 -16.63 -3.12 -10.48
C PHE A 342 -15.23 -3.74 -10.54
N LEU A 343 -14.54 -3.73 -9.39
CA LEU A 343 -13.26 -4.42 -9.22
C LEU A 343 -13.44 -5.76 -8.51
N ALA A 344 -13.06 -6.83 -9.22
CA ALA A 344 -13.03 -8.19 -8.70
C ALA A 344 -11.68 -8.84 -8.98
N PRO A 345 -11.33 -9.94 -8.29
CA PRO A 345 -10.15 -10.73 -8.61
C PRO A 345 -10.20 -11.19 -10.07
#